data_AF-A0A2S9FFW6-F1
#
_entry.id   AF-A0A2S9FFW6-F1
#
_cell.length_a   1.000
_cell.length_b   1.000
_cell.length_c   1.000
_cell.angle_alpha   90.00
_cell.angle_beta   90.00
_cell.angle_gamma   90.00
#
_symmetry.space_group_name_H-M   'P 1'
#
loop_
_entity.id
_entity.type
_entity.pdbx_description
1 polymer ?
#
loop_
_entity_poly.entity_id
_entity_poly.type
_entity_poly.pdbx_seq_one_letter_code
_entity_poly.pdbx_strand_id
1 'polypeptide(L)' 'MSADLSQSPRMDPLSAPLRAADIDEAAARIAGVVSRTPLEFSDRLSALTGADVYLKREDQQPV' A
#
# COMPACT_ATOMS: atom_id res chain seq x y z
N MET A 1 -15.11 -29.46 -6.79
CA MET A 1 -15.11 -28.02 -7.07
C MET A 1 -13.68 -27.54 -6.98
N SER A 2 -12.97 -27.53 -8.11
CA SER A 2 -11.56 -27.16 -8.19
C SER A 2 -11.47 -25.68 -8.52
N ALA A 3 -10.80 -24.89 -7.67
CA ALA A 3 -10.43 -23.52 -8.00
C ALA A 3 -9.13 -23.55 -8.79
N ASP A 4 -9.24 -23.38 -10.10
CA ASP A 4 -8.09 -23.08 -10.96
C ASP A 4 -7.70 -21.62 -10.72
N LEU A 5 -6.64 -21.41 -9.95
CA LEU A 5 -6.06 -20.09 -9.65
C LEU A 5 -4.69 -19.95 -10.32
N SER A 6 -4.54 -20.43 -11.56
CA SER A 6 -3.36 -20.13 -12.36
C SER A 6 -3.64 -18.95 -13.29
N GLN A 7 -3.82 -17.76 -12.72
CA GLN A 7 -3.72 -16.53 -13.49
C GLN A 7 -2.32 -15.97 -13.29
N SER A 8 -1.36 -16.48 -14.07
CA SER A 8 -0.04 -15.87 -14.23
C SER A 8 -0.23 -14.39 -14.56
N PRO A 9 0.51 -13.46 -13.94
CA PRO A 9 0.41 -12.05 -14.28
C PRO A 9 0.68 -11.91 -15.78
N ARG A 10 -0.29 -11.37 -16.53
CA ARG A 10 -0.08 -11.02 -17.93
C ARG A 10 0.97 -9.91 -17.95
N MET A 11 2.23 -10.29 -18.12
CA MET A 11 3.30 -9.31 -18.33
C MET A 11 3.18 -8.82 -19.76
N ASP A 12 2.62 -7.62 -19.93
CA ASP A 12 2.73 -6.91 -21.20
C ASP A 12 4.22 -6.67 -21.49
N PRO A 13 4.77 -7.14 -22.63
CA PRO A 13 6.20 -7.07 -22.93
C PRO A 13 6.72 -5.64 -23.17
N LEU A 14 5.84 -4.63 -23.12
CA LEU A 14 6.15 -3.20 -23.18
C LEU A 14 6.17 -2.53 -21.81
N SER A 15 5.68 -3.19 -20.76
CA SER A 15 5.82 -2.71 -19.38
C SER A 15 7.08 -3.32 -18.79
N ALA A 16 8.13 -2.50 -18.70
CA ALA A 16 9.25 -2.82 -17.83
C ALA A 16 8.71 -3.20 -16.43
N PRO A 17 9.33 -4.17 -15.73
CA PRO A 17 8.88 -4.55 -14.41
C PRO A 17 9.00 -3.35 -13.47
N LEU A 18 7.94 -3.09 -12.70
CA LEU A 18 7.91 -2.04 -11.68
C LEU A 18 9.06 -2.26 -10.68
N ARG A 19 9.81 -1.20 -10.40
CA ARG A 19 10.98 -1.17 -9.52
C ARG A 19 10.74 -0.25 -8.33
N ALA A 20 11.57 -0.42 -7.29
CA ALA A 20 11.56 0.47 -6.13
C ALA A 20 11.77 1.95 -6.53
N ALA A 21 12.64 2.22 -7.50
CA ALA A 21 12.89 3.57 -8.00
C ALA A 21 11.63 4.25 -8.55
N ASP A 22 10.71 3.50 -9.16
CA ASP A 22 9.45 4.05 -9.68
C ASP A 22 8.54 4.56 -8.53
N ILE A 23 8.64 3.94 -7.34
CA ILE A 23 7.92 4.35 -6.13
C ILE A 23 8.53 5.64 -5.58
N ASP A 24 9.85 5.74 -5.52
CA ASP A 24 10.56 6.94 -5.07
C ASP A 24 10.24 8.14 -5.99
N GLU A 25 10.24 7.91 -7.31
CA GLU A 25 9.84 8.91 -8.29
C GLU A 25 8.36 9.31 -8.14
N ALA A 26 7.46 8.35 -7.89
CA ALA A 26 6.06 8.65 -7.64
C ALA A 26 5.88 9.48 -6.35
N ALA A 27 6.58 9.12 -5.27
CA ALA A 27 6.54 9.85 -4.01
C ALA A 27 6.99 11.31 -4.19
N ALA A 28 8.08 11.53 -4.93
CA ALA A 28 8.56 12.86 -5.26
C ALA A 28 7.53 13.66 -6.08
N ARG A 29 6.89 13.03 -7.07
CA ARG A 29 5.87 13.68 -7.92
C ARG A 29 4.63 14.14 -7.15
N ILE A 30 4.18 13.38 -6.16
CA ILE A 30 2.92 13.68 -5.44
C ILE A 30 3.11 14.48 -4.15
N ALA A 31 4.35 14.64 -3.65
CA ALA A 31 4.63 15.19 -2.32
C ALA A 31 4.03 16.58 -2.03
N GLY A 32 3.82 17.41 -3.06
CA GLY A 32 3.22 18.75 -2.90
C GLY A 32 1.69 18.77 -2.96
N VAL A 33 1.05 17.65 -3.26
CA VAL A 33 -0.41 17.55 -3.46
C VAL A 33 -1.05 16.65 -2.40
N VAL A 34 -0.33 15.61 -1.95
CA VAL A 34 -0.84 14.68 -0.95
C VAL A 34 -0.36 15.03 0.45
N SER A 35 -1.19 14.77 1.45
CA SER A 35 -0.78 14.83 2.85
C SER A 35 -0.06 13.53 3.26
N ARG A 36 0.95 13.65 4.12
CA ARG A 36 1.48 12.50 4.87
C ARG A 36 0.50 12.18 5.99
N THR A 37 -0.43 11.28 5.71
CA THR A 37 -1.46 10.86 6.68
C THR A 37 -0.83 10.23 7.94
N PRO A 38 -1.48 10.33 9.12
CA PRO A 38 -0.97 9.76 10.36
C PRO A 38 -0.76 8.25 10.32
N LEU A 39 0.22 7.79 11.10
CA LEU A 39 0.39 6.39 11.48
C LEU A 39 0.11 6.31 12.98
N GLU A 40 -1.02 5.71 13.35
CA GLU A 40 -1.54 5.72 14.72
C GLU A 40 -1.47 4.32 15.33
N PHE A 41 -0.99 4.20 16.57
CA PHE A 41 -1.06 2.94 17.30
C PHE A 41 -2.50 2.62 17.69
N SER A 42 -2.90 1.35 17.58
CA SER A 42 -4.23 0.89 17.97
C SER A 42 -4.16 -0.09 19.13
N ASP A 43 -4.41 0.38 20.35
CA ASP A 43 -4.45 -0.44 21.56
C ASP A 43 -5.36 -1.66 21.43
N ARG A 44 -6.60 -1.44 20.95
CA ARG A 44 -7.62 -2.50 20.86
C ARG A 44 -7.18 -3.63 19.92
N LEU A 45 -6.74 -3.29 18.70
CA LEU A 45 -6.30 -4.30 17.74
C LEU A 45 -5.03 -4.99 18.22
N SER A 46 -4.11 -4.26 18.85
CA SER A 46 -2.89 -4.85 19.40
C SER A 46 -3.18 -5.85 20.50
N ALA A 47 -4.11 -5.52 21.41
CA ALA A 47 -4.56 -6.44 22.45
C ALA A 47 -5.29 -7.67 21.88
N LEU A 48 -6.06 -7.49 20.79
CA LEU A 48 -6.81 -8.57 20.16
C LEU A 48 -5.89 -9.56 19.41
N THR A 49 -4.83 -9.07 18.79
CA THR A 49 -3.93 -9.89 17.95
C THR A 49 -2.66 -10.34 18.67
N GLY A 50 -2.29 -9.70 19.78
CA GLY A 50 -1.03 -9.91 20.48
C GLY A 50 0.19 -9.32 19.75
N ALA A 51 -0.02 -8.47 18.74
CA ALA A 51 1.03 -7.80 17.98
C ALA A 51 0.91 -6.28 18.10
N ASP A 52 1.98 -5.53 17.82
CA ASP A 52 1.90 -4.08 17.76
C ASP A 52 1.23 -3.63 16.45
N VAL A 53 -0.03 -3.22 16.53
CA VAL A 53 -0.83 -2.82 15.37
C VAL A 53 -0.86 -1.31 15.23
N TYR A 54 -0.41 -0.83 14.07
CA TYR A 54 -0.48 0.56 13.66
C TYR A 54 -1.42 0.73 12.45
N LEU A 55 -2.23 1.77 12.48
CA LEU A 55 -3.17 2.12 11.43
C LEU A 55 -2.63 3.31 10.62
N LYS A 56 -2.47 3.12 9.31
CA LYS A 56 -2.15 4.19 8.36
C LYS A 56 -3.45 4.86 7.92
N ARG A 57 -3.68 6.10 8.36
CA ARG A 57 -4.97 6.82 8.23
C ARG A 57 -5.18 7.45 6.85
N GLU A 58 -5.11 6.64 5.78
CA GLU A 58 -5.39 7.12 4.41
C GLU A 58 -6.83 7.64 4.24
N ASP A 59 -7.74 7.28 5.15
CA ASP A 59 -9.09 7.85 5.23
C ASP A 59 -9.10 9.37 5.49
N GLN A 60 -8.00 9.93 6.00
CA GLN A 60 -7.84 11.36 6.24
C GLN A 60 -7.19 12.09 5.05
N GLN A 61 -6.87 11.40 3.95
CA GLN A 61 -6.39 12.07 2.75
C GLN A 61 -7.51 12.95 2.16
N PRO A 62 -7.30 14.27 1.96
CA PRO A 62 -8.31 15.13 1.36
C PRO A 62 -8.68 14.67 -0.06
N VAL A 63 -9.97 14.81 -0.40
CA VAL A 63 -10.52 14.57 -1.76
C VAL A 63 -10.56 15.85 -2.58
#